data_AF-A0A5K1F5B3-F1
#
_entry.id   AF-A0A5K1F5B3-F1
#
_cell.length_a   1.000
_cell.length_b   1.000
_cell.length_c   1.000
_cell.angle_alpha   90.00
_cell.angle_beta   90.00
_cell.angle_gamma   90.00
#
_symmetry.space_group_name_H-M   'P 1'
#
loop_
_entity.id
_entity.type
_entity.pdbx_description
1 polymer ?
#
loop_
_entity_poly.entity_id
_entity_poly.type
_entity_poly.pdbx_seq_one_letter_code
_entity_poly.pdbx_strand_id
1 'polypeptide(L)'
;GKRKSIKCHLKILYFKMKSITQLGCEQKHTWCIARPSSEETMLQNNIDFACSNGVDCSVLASGQACSLPDTIINHASVVMNLYYSANGRQPHTCSFGNSGLITTVDP
;
A
#
# COMPACT_ATOMS: atom_id res chain seq x y z
N GLY A 1 -7.24 19.76 -11.16
CA GLY A 1 -6.93 18.50 -10.47
C GLY A 1 -7.51 17.27 -11.16
N LYS A 2 -6.93 16.81 -12.29
CA LYS A 2 -7.13 15.45 -12.82
C LYS A 2 -5.83 14.83 -13.36
N ARG A 3 -4.72 15.59 -13.37
CA ARG A 3 -3.41 15.18 -13.90
C ARG A 3 -2.53 14.42 -12.89
N LYS A 4 -2.82 14.51 -11.59
CA LYS A 4 -2.05 13.81 -10.55
C LYS A 4 -2.37 12.31 -10.51
N SER A 5 -3.62 11.92 -10.77
CA SER A 5 -4.05 10.51 -10.90
C SER A 5 -3.45 9.79 -12.13
N ILE A 6 -3.16 10.52 -13.22
CA ILE A 6 -2.60 9.94 -14.46
C ILE A 6 -1.14 9.49 -14.31
N LYS A 7 -0.37 10.07 -13.38
CA LYS A 7 1.04 9.68 -13.18
C LYS A 7 1.22 8.31 -12.49
N CYS A 8 0.19 7.78 -11.82
CA CYS A 8 0.18 6.37 -11.38
C CYS A 8 -0.16 5.41 -12.54
N HIS A 9 -0.91 5.85 -13.56
CA HIS A 9 -1.34 5.00 -14.67
C HIS A 9 -0.35 4.90 -15.85
N LEU A 10 0.45 5.92 -16.13
CA LEU A 10 1.20 5.97 -17.40
C LEU A 10 2.38 4.97 -17.49
N LYS A 11 2.90 4.46 -16.37
CA LYS A 11 3.89 3.37 -16.39
C LYS A 11 3.30 2.03 -16.85
N ILE A 12 1.98 1.87 -16.83
CA ILE A 12 1.28 0.62 -17.16
C ILE A 12 1.24 0.37 -18.66
N LEU A 13 1.17 1.44 -19.49
CA LEU A 13 1.11 1.28 -20.95
C LEU A 13 2.40 0.71 -21.53
N TYR A 14 3.56 1.02 -20.92
CA TYR A 14 4.85 0.54 -21.41
C TYR A 14 5.14 -0.93 -21.03
N PHE A 15 4.47 -1.46 -20.01
CA PHE A 15 4.62 -2.85 -19.58
C PHE A 15 3.62 -3.82 -20.23
N LYS A 16 2.53 -3.32 -20.84
CA LYS A 16 1.45 -4.15 -21.43
C LYS A 16 1.85 -5.00 -22.65
N MET A 17 3.06 -4.85 -23.19
CA MET A 17 3.54 -5.70 -24.30
C MET A 17 4.30 -6.95 -23.87
N LYS A 18 4.57 -7.15 -22.57
CA LYS A 18 5.22 -8.38 -22.07
C LYS A 18 4.34 -9.07 -21.03
N SER A 19 3.50 -9.97 -21.53
CA SER A 19 3.13 -11.26 -20.92
C SER A 19 1.67 -11.58 -21.23
N ILE A 20 1.51 -12.23 -22.38
CA ILE A 20 0.45 -13.19 -22.62
C ILE A 20 0.64 -14.31 -21.58
N THR A 21 -0.46 -14.90 -21.11
CA THR A 21 -0.61 -16.02 -20.16
C THR A 21 -0.67 -15.65 -18.67
N GLN A 22 -1.88 -15.66 -18.09
CA GLN A 22 -2.07 -16.21 -16.75
C GLN A 22 -3.54 -16.67 -16.60
N LEU A 23 -3.72 -17.98 -16.40
CA LEU A 23 -4.94 -18.60 -15.86
C LEU A 23 -5.34 -17.92 -14.54
N GLY A 24 -6.64 -17.86 -14.27
CA GLY A 24 -7.28 -16.95 -13.31
C GLY A 24 -6.67 -16.86 -11.90
N CYS A 25 -6.49 -15.62 -11.48
CA CYS A 25 -6.71 -15.16 -10.11
C CYS A 25 -7.43 -13.83 -10.28
N GLU A 26 -8.65 -13.67 -9.73
CA GLU A 26 -9.24 -12.34 -9.60
C GLU A 26 -8.13 -11.42 -9.06
N GLN A 27 -7.81 -10.35 -9.79
CA GLN A 27 -7.12 -9.23 -9.17
C GLN A 27 -8.14 -8.62 -8.21
N LYS A 28 -8.33 -9.24 -7.04
CA LYS A 28 -9.12 -8.67 -5.97
C LYS A 28 -8.46 -7.33 -5.68
N HIS A 29 -9.15 -6.27 -6.07
CA HIS A 29 -8.74 -4.90 -5.80
C HIS A 29 -8.98 -4.68 -4.31
N THR A 30 -8.07 -5.22 -3.51
CA THR A 30 -8.06 -5.06 -2.06
C THR A 30 -6.86 -4.22 -1.68
N TRP A 31 -7.02 -3.37 -0.69
CA TRP A 31 -5.94 -2.56 -0.12
C TRP A 31 -5.77 -2.91 1.34
N CYS A 32 -4.55 -2.76 1.84
CA CYS A 32 -4.28 -2.85 3.26
C CYS A 32 -4.09 -1.46 3.83
N ILE A 33 -4.96 -1.05 4.76
CA ILE A 33 -4.86 0.24 5.46
C ILE A 33 -4.62 0.01 6.95
N ALA A 34 -4.05 1.00 7.63
CA ALA A 34 -3.91 0.98 9.08
C ALA A 34 -5.28 1.13 9.76
N ARG A 35 -5.47 0.46 10.91
CA ARG A 35 -6.67 0.61 11.74
C ARG A 35 -6.67 1.99 12.41
N PRO A 36 -7.79 2.74 12.33
CA PRO A 36 -7.94 4.00 13.05
C PRO A 36 -7.80 3.89 14.58
N SER A 37 -8.07 2.70 15.14
CA SER A 37 -7.98 2.43 16.57
C SER A 37 -6.60 1.92 17.01
N SER A 38 -5.60 1.90 16.13
CA SER A 38 -4.25 1.45 16.48
C SER A 38 -3.43 2.55 17.13
N GLU A 39 -2.69 2.18 18.18
CA GLU A 39 -1.75 3.06 18.87
C GLU A 39 -0.63 3.54 17.94
N GLU A 40 -0.18 4.78 18.09
CA GLU A 40 0.86 5.37 17.23
C GLU A 40 2.17 4.57 17.27
N THR A 41 2.53 4.00 18.41
CA THR A 41 3.72 3.15 18.56
C THR A 41 3.62 1.87 17.73
N MET A 42 2.44 1.27 17.66
CA MET A 42 2.17 0.11 16.81
C MET A 42 2.25 0.48 15.33
N LEU A 43 1.73 1.66 14.96
CA LEU A 43 1.80 2.17 13.60
C LEU A 43 3.24 2.44 13.15
N GLN A 44 4.08 3.01 14.02
CA GLN A 44 5.51 3.20 13.74
C GLN A 44 6.23 1.85 13.56
N ASN A 45 5.95 0.87 14.41
CA ASN A 45 6.52 -0.47 14.26
C ASN A 45 6.13 -1.14 12.93
N ASN A 46 4.90 -0.91 12.44
CA ASN A 46 4.48 -1.40 11.14
C ASN A 46 5.26 -0.76 9.99
N ILE A 47 5.52 0.55 10.09
CA ILE A 47 6.33 1.28 9.12
C ILE A 47 7.73 0.66 9.10
N ASP A 48 8.40 0.59 10.24
CA ASP A 48 9.77 0.10 10.36
C ASP A 48 9.91 -1.34 9.86
N PHE A 49 8.91 -2.18 10.18
CA PHE A 49 8.83 -3.55 9.68
C PHE A 49 8.72 -3.58 8.16
N ALA A 50 7.78 -2.84 7.57
CA ALA A 50 7.57 -2.84 6.11
C ALA A 50 8.84 -2.34 5.38
N CYS A 51 9.45 -1.26 5.86
CA CYS A 51 10.69 -0.71 5.30
C CYS A 51 11.83 -1.72 5.33
N SER A 52 11.97 -2.45 6.45
CA SER A 52 13.01 -3.47 6.62
C SER A 52 12.76 -4.74 5.81
N ASN A 53 11.52 -4.94 5.34
CA ASN A 53 11.10 -6.12 4.57
C ASN A 53 10.81 -5.80 3.10
N GLY A 54 11.57 -4.86 2.52
CA GLY A 54 11.60 -4.65 1.07
C GLY A 54 10.67 -3.55 0.52
N VAL A 55 9.99 -2.79 1.39
CA VAL A 55 9.27 -1.58 0.97
C VAL A 55 10.23 -0.40 0.93
N ASP A 56 10.28 0.32 -0.20
CA ASP A 56 11.00 1.60 -0.29
C ASP A 56 10.22 2.70 0.43
N CYS A 57 10.64 3.02 1.65
CA CYS A 57 10.02 4.05 2.49
C CYS A 57 10.45 5.48 2.17
N SER A 58 11.27 5.72 1.14
CA SER A 58 11.52 7.08 0.64
C SER A 58 10.23 7.77 0.16
N VAL A 59 9.19 6.98 -0.15
CA VAL A 59 7.84 7.44 -0.50
C VAL A 59 7.09 8.12 0.65
N LEU A 60 7.57 8.00 1.89
CA LEU A 60 6.98 8.65 3.07
C LEU A 60 7.49 10.07 3.30
N ALA A 61 8.39 10.58 2.45
CA ALA A 61 8.87 11.97 2.58
C ALA A 61 7.70 12.97 2.59
N SER A 62 7.77 13.99 3.44
CA SER A 62 6.74 15.03 3.54
C SER A 62 6.43 15.65 2.17
N GLY A 63 5.15 15.82 1.87
CA GLY A 63 4.67 16.37 0.59
C GLY A 63 4.41 15.34 -0.51
N GLN A 64 4.59 14.04 -0.25
CA GLN A 64 4.11 12.98 -1.15
C GLN A 64 2.58 12.89 -1.11
N ALA A 65 1.96 12.81 -2.29
CA ALA A 65 0.51 12.94 -2.44
C ALA A 65 -0.29 11.81 -1.77
N CYS A 66 0.31 10.61 -1.62
CA CYS A 66 -0.35 9.45 -1.01
C CYS A 66 -0.25 9.43 0.53
N SER A 67 0.51 10.35 1.12
CA SER A 67 0.77 10.44 2.55
C SER A 67 0.07 11.63 3.22
N LEU A 68 -0.81 12.34 2.51
CA LEU A 68 -1.48 13.54 3.02
C LEU A 68 -2.88 13.23 3.57
N PRO A 69 -3.24 13.77 4.75
CA PRO A 69 -2.43 14.58 5.67
C PRO A 69 -1.24 13.83 6.28
N ASP A 70 -0.12 14.54 6.50
CA ASP A 70 1.15 14.01 7.05
C ASP A 70 0.93 13.55 8.50
N THR A 71 0.45 12.32 8.64
CA THR A 71 0.07 11.69 9.91
C THR A 71 0.61 10.28 9.92
N ILE A 72 0.93 9.77 11.11
CA ILE A 72 1.52 8.43 11.27
C ILE A 72 0.62 7.32 10.70
N ILE A 73 -0.71 7.47 10.82
CA ILE A 73 -1.67 6.50 10.27
C ILE A 73 -1.70 6.47 8.75
N ASN A 74 -1.52 7.62 8.09
CA ASN A 74 -1.45 7.67 6.63
C ASN A 74 -0.13 7.11 6.13
N HIS A 75 0.98 7.43 6.81
CA HIS A 75 2.28 6.82 6.52
C HIS A 75 2.24 5.30 6.66
N ALA A 76 1.69 4.80 7.76
CA ALA A 76 1.49 3.37 7.98
C ALA A 76 0.61 2.74 6.89
N SER A 77 -0.52 3.36 6.54
CA SER A 77 -1.41 2.85 5.49
C SER A 77 -0.71 2.73 4.13
N VAL A 78 0.11 3.70 3.75
CA VAL A 78 0.88 3.67 2.50
C VAL A 78 1.84 2.47 2.48
N VAL A 79 2.69 2.32 3.49
CA VAL A 79 3.70 1.24 3.50
C VAL A 79 3.10 -0.13 3.74
N MET A 80 2.06 -0.24 4.56
CA MET A 80 1.32 -1.49 4.75
C MET A 80 0.66 -1.95 3.45
N ASN A 81 0.08 -1.03 2.67
CA ASN A 81 -0.47 -1.37 1.36
C ASN A 81 0.61 -1.79 0.35
N LEU A 82 1.76 -1.13 0.35
CA LEU A 82 2.90 -1.50 -0.50
C LEU A 82 3.43 -2.89 -0.13
N TYR A 83 3.59 -3.18 1.16
CA TYR A 83 3.99 -4.49 1.66
C TYR A 83 2.97 -5.57 1.27
N TYR A 84 1.68 -5.32 1.51
CA TYR A 84 0.58 -6.21 1.15
C TYR A 84 0.55 -6.53 -0.35
N SER A 85 0.73 -5.51 -1.21
CA SER A 85 0.79 -5.69 -2.66
C SER A 85 2.03 -6.47 -3.10
N ALA A 86 3.19 -6.23 -2.49
CA ALA A 86 4.43 -6.93 -2.79
C ALA A 86 4.35 -8.43 -2.41
N ASN A 87 3.58 -8.77 -1.37
CA ASN A 87 3.42 -10.15 -0.88
C ASN A 87 2.14 -10.83 -1.41
N GLY A 88 1.69 -10.45 -2.62
CA GLY A 88 0.63 -11.15 -3.32
C GLY A 88 -0.77 -10.97 -2.72
N ARG A 89 -0.99 -9.91 -1.93
CA ARG A 89 -2.28 -9.53 -1.34
C ARG A 89 -2.91 -10.63 -0.48
N GLN A 90 -2.10 -11.43 0.17
CA GLN A 90 -2.58 -12.51 1.03
C GLN A 90 -3.14 -11.97 2.35
N PRO A 91 -4.28 -12.46 2.87
CA PRO A 91 -4.92 -11.88 4.05
C PRO A 91 -4.01 -11.74 5.28
N HIS A 92 -3.13 -12.72 5.51
CA HIS A 92 -2.19 -12.70 6.63
C HIS A 92 -1.13 -11.59 6.53
N THR A 93 -0.79 -11.14 5.32
CA THR A 93 0.21 -10.07 5.09
C THR A 93 -0.31 -8.67 5.44
N CYS A 94 -1.62 -8.52 5.66
CA CYS A 94 -2.23 -7.28 6.16
C CYS A 94 -2.54 -7.34 7.67
N SER A 95 -2.16 -8.40 8.39
CA SER A 95 -2.49 -8.49 9.82
C SER A 95 -1.77 -7.42 10.65
N PHE A 96 -0.44 -7.31 10.50
CA PHE A 96 0.40 -6.38 11.27
C PHE A 96 0.08 -6.40 12.78
N GLY A 97 -0.10 -7.58 13.37
CA GLY A 97 -0.49 -7.69 14.78
C GLY A 97 -1.92 -7.18 15.05
N ASN A 98 -2.85 -7.47 14.13
CA ASN A 98 -4.23 -6.97 14.14
C ASN A 98 -4.37 -5.45 14.04
N SER A 99 -3.40 -4.75 13.47
CA SER A 99 -3.43 -3.31 13.22
C SER A 99 -3.73 -2.94 11.77
N GLY A 100 -3.81 -3.91 10.87
CA GLY A 100 -4.23 -3.69 9.48
C GLY A 100 -5.68 -4.09 9.21
N LEU A 101 -6.23 -3.48 8.15
CA LEU A 101 -7.55 -3.74 7.59
C LEU A 101 -7.45 -3.94 6.09
N ILE A 102 -8.09 -4.99 5.61
CA ILE A 102 -8.30 -5.19 4.19
C ILE A 102 -9.60 -4.49 3.79
N THR A 103 -9.52 -3.58 2.83
CA THR A 103 -10.67 -2.92 2.21
C THR A 103 -10.77 -3.29 0.75
N THR A 104 -11.98 -3.40 0.21
CA THR A 104 -12.27 -3.54 -1.23
C THR A 104 -12.67 -2.20 -1.87
N VAL A 105 -12.66 -1.13 -1.08
CA VAL A 105 -12.89 0.25 -1.53
C VAL A 105 -11.55 0.95 -1.55
N ASP A 106 -11.26 1.67 -2.64
CA ASP A 106 -10.06 2.48 -2.81
C ASP A 106 -10.00 3.53 -1.67
N PRO A 107 -9.00 3.45 -0.77
CA PRO A 107 -8.94 4.28 0.43
C PRO A 107 -8.55 5.74 0.17
#